data_AF-A0A118K0A3-F1
#
_entry.id   AF-A0A118K0A3-F1
#
_cell.length_a   1.000
_cell.length_b   1.000
_cell.length_c   1.000
_cell.angle_alpha   90.00
_cell.angle_beta   90.00
_cell.angle_gamma   90.00
#
_symmetry.space_group_name_H-M   'P 1'
#
loop_
_entity.id
_entity.type
_entity.pdbx_description
1 polymer ?
#
loop_
_entity_poly.entity_id
_entity_poly.type
_entity_poly.pdbx_seq_one_letter_code
_entity_poly.pdbx_strand_id
1 'polypeptide(L)'
;MIKVVDLASKLCTDANCIKTASSDFGKLVQETPSAVFYPSTNSDIARLVKSSYDSSSPFKIAARGNGHCVGGQAMAKDGVVVEMSSLNGNGRIRVSWSDSLGFYADVGGEQLWIDVLRTTMEQGLAPVSWTDYLYLTVGGKGDIMTCSKSLHSELFYGDQEHLISINNGPNYVEGSLIMKKNLANNWRSSFFSTLGESKVNSLASKHGIVYSLEVVKYYDEFNIQTVNEKDVSFEDFLNRVRIEELKLQSKGLWDVPHPWLNLFVPKSRILDFNQHVFIDIVQKQNKSSGPFLVYPMNRKKCI
;
A
#
# COMPACT_ATOMS: atom_id res chain seq x y z
N MET A 1 24.69 -15.04 35.81
CA MET A 1 25.21 -14.02 34.87
C MET A 1 25.07 -14.51 33.41
N ILE A 2 23.85 -14.88 32.97
CA ILE A 2 23.64 -15.60 31.67
C ILE A 2 22.57 -14.94 30.76
N LYS A 3 21.68 -14.07 31.27
CA LYS A 3 20.54 -13.54 30.49
C LYS A 3 20.83 -12.33 29.58
N VAL A 4 21.99 -11.68 29.69
CA VAL A 4 22.30 -10.44 28.94
C VAL A 4 22.98 -10.72 27.59
N VAL A 5 23.61 -11.88 27.44
CA VAL A 5 24.48 -12.21 26.29
C VAL A 5 23.70 -12.46 24.98
N ASP A 6 22.43 -12.84 25.06
CA ASP A 6 21.61 -13.31 23.91
C ASP A 6 20.97 -12.18 23.08
N LEU A 7 20.93 -10.94 23.58
CA LEU A 7 20.46 -9.79 22.78
C LEU A 7 21.60 -9.11 22.00
N ALA A 8 22.81 -9.08 22.57
CA ALA A 8 23.94 -8.36 21.99
C ALA A 8 24.39 -8.92 20.63
N SER A 9 24.33 -10.25 20.45
CA SER A 9 24.63 -10.93 19.18
C SER A 9 23.61 -10.64 18.06
N LYS A 10 22.44 -10.11 18.41
CA LYS A 10 21.35 -9.75 17.48
C LYS A 10 21.26 -8.25 17.22
N LEU A 11 22.17 -7.46 17.81
CA LEU A 11 22.29 -6.02 17.57
C LEU A 11 23.41 -5.76 16.55
N CYS A 12 23.05 -5.04 15.49
CA CYS A 12 23.98 -4.50 14.51
C CYS A 12 24.21 -3.01 14.78
N THR A 13 25.47 -2.60 14.73
CA THR A 13 25.92 -1.21 14.91
C THR A 13 26.86 -0.75 13.79
N ASP A 14 27.03 -1.55 12.73
CA ASP A 14 27.84 -1.15 11.57
C ASP A 14 27.15 -0.06 10.73
N ALA A 15 27.95 0.69 9.99
CA ALA A 15 27.46 1.84 9.23
C ALA A 15 26.42 1.47 8.16
N ASN A 16 26.39 0.23 7.68
CA ASN A 16 25.48 -0.20 6.62
C ASN A 16 24.07 -0.53 7.15
N CYS A 17 23.97 -1.29 8.24
CA CYS A 17 22.67 -1.55 8.87
C CYS A 17 22.07 -0.26 9.44
N ILE A 18 22.87 0.58 10.11
CA ILE A 18 22.44 1.88 10.61
C ILE A 18 21.93 2.77 9.46
N LYS A 19 22.70 2.94 8.38
CA LYS A 19 22.27 3.72 7.20
C LYS A 19 20.96 3.22 6.59
N THR A 20 20.78 1.90 6.51
CA THR A 20 19.58 1.27 5.95
C THR A 20 18.35 1.55 6.83
N ALA A 21 18.51 1.51 8.14
CA ALA A 21 17.45 1.83 9.10
C ALA A 21 17.18 3.34 9.25
N SER A 22 18.14 4.21 8.90
CA SER A 22 18.02 5.67 8.98
C SER A 22 17.11 6.31 7.92
N SER A 23 16.72 5.60 6.86
CA SER A 23 15.88 6.13 5.77
C SER A 23 14.64 5.26 5.54
N ASP A 24 13.57 5.87 5.04
CA ASP A 24 12.37 5.19 4.57
C ASP A 24 12.16 5.44 3.07
N PHE A 25 11.04 4.97 2.53
CA PHE A 25 10.66 5.18 1.14
C PHE A 25 10.34 6.65 0.81
N GLY A 26 9.93 7.45 1.79
CA GLY A 26 9.72 8.89 1.62
C GLY A 26 11.01 9.66 1.31
N LYS A 27 12.11 9.28 1.97
CA LYS A 27 13.42 9.98 1.89
C LYS A 27 13.37 11.48 2.23
N LEU A 28 12.37 11.90 2.98
CA LEU A 28 12.21 13.29 3.46
C LEU A 28 12.73 13.47 4.88
N VAL A 29 12.66 12.41 5.67
CA VAL A 29 13.15 12.34 7.06
C VAL A 29 14.31 11.37 7.09
N GLN A 30 15.35 11.71 7.84
CA GLN A 30 16.46 10.81 8.13
C GLN A 30 16.75 10.90 9.62
N GLU A 31 16.58 9.78 10.34
CA GLU A 31 16.81 9.70 11.77
C GLU A 31 17.67 8.49 12.12
N THR A 32 18.81 8.73 12.77
CA THR A 32 19.84 7.70 13.00
C THR A 32 19.56 6.93 14.29
N PRO A 33 19.36 5.59 14.23
CA PRO A 33 19.30 4.77 15.42
C PRO A 33 20.70 4.50 16.00
N SER A 34 20.74 4.08 17.26
CA SER A 34 21.95 3.61 17.93
C SER A 34 22.29 2.16 17.54
N ALA A 35 21.28 1.35 17.20
CA ALA A 35 21.44 -0.03 16.74
C ALA A 35 20.24 -0.52 15.90
N VAL A 36 20.46 -1.56 15.09
CA VAL A 36 19.41 -2.34 14.44
C VAL A 36 19.35 -3.73 15.07
N PHE A 37 18.16 -4.19 15.47
CA PHE A 37 17.94 -5.47 16.11
C PHE A 37 17.32 -6.47 15.13
N TYR A 38 17.91 -7.65 15.04
CA TYR A 38 17.50 -8.75 14.14
C TYR A 38 16.93 -9.92 14.97
N PRO A 39 15.66 -9.85 15.42
CA PRO A 39 15.03 -10.92 16.19
C PRO A 39 14.87 -12.20 15.37
N SER A 40 15.04 -13.36 16.01
CA SER A 40 14.75 -14.68 15.42
C SER A 40 13.41 -15.23 15.91
N THR A 41 12.95 -14.76 17.08
CA THR A 41 11.73 -15.21 17.74
C THR A 41 10.96 -14.05 18.36
N ASN A 42 9.66 -14.23 18.59
CA ASN A 42 8.83 -13.25 19.31
C ASN A 42 9.35 -13.01 20.74
N SER A 43 10.03 -13.99 21.34
CA SER A 43 10.69 -13.88 22.65
C SER A 43 11.85 -12.87 22.64
N ASP A 44 12.56 -12.73 21.51
CA ASP A 44 13.66 -11.78 21.37
C ASP A 44 13.14 -10.33 21.39
N ILE A 45 12.03 -10.07 20.68
CA ILE A 45 11.35 -8.76 20.71
C ILE A 45 10.84 -8.45 22.12
N ALA A 46 10.18 -9.40 22.78
CA ALA A 46 9.71 -9.22 24.15
C ALA A 46 10.86 -8.93 25.13
N ARG A 47 12.03 -9.53 24.93
CA ARG A 47 13.25 -9.27 25.71
C ARG A 47 13.86 -7.89 25.42
N LEU A 48 13.85 -7.42 24.18
CA LEU A 48 14.28 -6.05 23.83
C LEU A 48 13.33 -4.98 24.43
N VAL A 49 12.02 -5.17 24.30
CA VAL A 49 11.03 -4.24 24.90
C VAL A 49 11.19 -4.21 26.41
N LYS A 50 11.37 -5.37 27.04
CA LYS A 50 11.62 -5.47 28.47
C LYS A 50 12.95 -4.81 28.88
N SER A 51 14.04 -4.95 28.10
CA SER A 51 15.31 -4.33 28.47
C SER A 51 15.29 -2.79 28.36
N SER A 52 14.46 -2.22 27.48
CA SER A 52 14.18 -0.77 27.51
C SER A 52 13.33 -0.38 28.72
N TYR A 53 12.27 -1.14 29.01
CA TYR A 53 11.35 -0.86 30.13
C TYR A 53 12.02 -0.96 31.52
N ASP A 54 12.86 -1.97 31.73
CA ASP A 54 13.60 -2.18 32.98
C ASP A 54 14.83 -1.25 33.12
N SER A 55 15.15 -0.42 32.11
CA SER A 55 16.32 0.46 32.10
C SER A 55 16.10 1.72 32.93
N SER A 56 17.13 2.17 33.66
CA SER A 56 17.16 3.52 34.27
C SER A 56 17.20 4.66 33.24
N SER A 57 17.42 4.34 31.96
CA SER A 57 17.30 5.25 30.83
C SER A 57 16.69 4.47 29.66
N PRO A 58 15.34 4.44 29.56
CA PRO A 58 14.65 3.75 28.48
C PRO A 58 14.99 4.34 27.10
N PHE A 59 15.10 3.48 26.10
CA PHE A 59 15.40 3.84 24.71
C PHE A 59 14.20 3.58 23.79
N LYS A 60 14.10 4.39 22.73
CA LYS A 60 13.04 4.23 21.72
C LYS A 60 13.20 2.92 20.97
N ILE A 61 12.10 2.26 20.66
CA ILE A 61 12.06 1.07 19.82
C ILE A 61 11.05 1.33 18.69
N ALA A 62 11.46 1.12 17.44
CA ALA A 62 10.58 1.19 16.28
C ALA A 62 10.63 -0.13 15.50
N ALA A 63 9.47 -0.73 15.23
CA ALA A 63 9.38 -1.90 14.36
C ALA A 63 9.42 -1.46 12.89
N ARG A 64 10.36 -2.00 12.12
CA ARG A 64 10.51 -1.75 10.70
C ARG A 64 10.06 -2.99 9.93
N GLY A 65 8.98 -2.83 9.15
CA GLY A 65 8.61 -3.78 8.09
C GLY A 65 9.42 -3.50 6.82
N ASN A 66 8.80 -3.55 5.65
CA ASN A 66 9.52 -3.31 4.38
C ASN A 66 9.89 -1.82 4.10
N GLY A 67 10.08 -0.99 5.13
CA GLY A 67 10.58 0.39 5.00
C GLY A 67 9.69 1.42 4.27
N HIS A 68 8.46 1.06 3.89
CA HIS A 68 7.58 1.86 3.01
C HIS A 68 6.88 3.08 3.65
N CYS A 69 7.28 3.48 4.85
CA CYS A 69 6.86 4.75 5.44
C CYS A 69 7.37 5.95 4.61
N VAL A 70 6.74 7.12 4.76
CA VAL A 70 7.09 8.34 4.01
C VAL A 70 7.48 9.55 4.88
N GLY A 71 7.45 9.40 6.21
CA GLY A 71 7.65 10.49 7.16
C GLY A 71 8.37 10.05 8.44
N GLY A 72 9.22 9.03 8.38
CA GLY A 72 10.05 8.57 9.50
C GLY A 72 9.35 7.70 10.54
N GLN A 73 8.11 7.25 10.32
CA GLN A 73 7.32 6.52 11.33
C GLN A 73 7.98 5.22 11.83
N ALA A 74 8.82 4.58 11.01
CA ALA A 74 9.55 3.35 11.33
C ALA A 74 11.00 3.58 11.81
N MET A 75 11.35 4.80 12.23
CA MET A 75 12.69 5.17 12.71
C MET A 75 12.72 5.38 14.22
N ALA A 76 13.87 5.12 14.84
CA ALA A 76 14.10 5.32 16.28
C ALA A 76 15.40 6.11 16.52
N LYS A 77 15.35 7.45 16.39
CA LYS A 77 16.48 8.34 16.71
C LYS A 77 17.06 8.01 18.08
N ASP A 78 18.37 7.77 18.13
CA ASP A 78 19.15 7.40 19.34
C ASP A 78 18.63 6.13 20.05
N GLY A 79 17.82 5.32 19.37
CA GLY A 79 17.18 4.11 19.89
C GLY A 79 17.51 2.86 19.07
N VAL A 80 16.60 1.89 19.05
CA VAL A 80 16.76 0.61 18.36
C VAL A 80 15.66 0.43 17.31
N VAL A 81 16.04 0.19 16.06
CA VAL A 81 15.10 -0.24 15.01
C VAL A 81 15.07 -1.76 14.99
N VAL A 82 13.89 -2.37 15.03
CA VAL A 82 13.70 -3.82 14.92
C VAL A 82 13.44 -4.17 13.47
N GLU A 83 14.35 -4.90 12.85
CA GLU A 83 14.22 -5.37 11.48
C GLU A 83 13.30 -6.60 11.46
N MET A 84 12.01 -6.38 11.24
CA MET A 84 11.00 -7.44 11.39
C MET A 84 11.19 -8.57 10.38
N SER A 85 11.76 -8.29 9.19
CA SER A 85 11.98 -9.31 8.17
C SER A 85 12.90 -10.46 8.62
N SER A 86 13.72 -10.27 9.65
CA SER A 86 14.56 -11.33 10.21
C SER A 86 13.79 -12.41 10.99
N LEU A 87 12.52 -12.19 11.32
CA LEU A 87 11.64 -13.22 11.88
C LEU A 87 11.18 -14.25 10.83
N ASN A 88 11.38 -13.98 9.54
CA ASN A 88 10.82 -14.78 8.47
C ASN A 88 11.36 -16.22 8.49
N GLY A 89 10.45 -17.19 8.39
CA GLY A 89 10.74 -18.61 8.56
C GLY A 89 9.51 -19.48 8.29
N ASN A 90 9.68 -20.80 8.36
CA ASN A 90 8.62 -21.74 8.00
C ASN A 90 7.40 -21.61 8.92
N GLY A 91 6.19 -21.66 8.33
CA GLY A 91 4.93 -21.68 9.08
C GLY A 91 4.44 -20.32 9.59
N ARG A 92 5.00 -19.21 9.10
CA ARG A 92 4.55 -17.84 9.42
C ARG A 92 3.25 -17.41 8.72
N ILE A 93 2.78 -18.17 7.74
CA ILE A 93 1.47 -18.03 7.11
C ILE A 93 0.78 -19.38 7.26
N ARG A 94 -0.39 -19.43 7.91
CA ARG A 94 -1.15 -20.66 8.13
C ARG A 94 -2.62 -20.42 7.80
N VAL A 95 -3.07 -20.96 6.67
CA VAL A 95 -4.49 -21.05 6.33
C VAL A 95 -5.17 -22.06 7.27
N SER A 96 -6.36 -21.74 7.76
CA SER A 96 -7.14 -22.58 8.69
C SER A 96 -8.64 -22.29 8.56
N TRP A 97 -9.45 -23.12 9.22
CA TRP A 97 -10.90 -23.04 9.18
C TRP A 97 -11.49 -23.23 10.58
N SER A 98 -12.63 -22.60 10.85
CA SER A 98 -13.43 -22.83 12.06
C SER A 98 -14.92 -22.59 11.79
N ASP A 99 -15.81 -23.24 12.56
CA ASP A 99 -17.26 -23.04 12.46
C ASP A 99 -17.70 -21.58 12.64
N SER A 100 -16.96 -20.80 13.44
CA SER A 100 -17.32 -19.43 13.82
C SER A 100 -16.79 -18.34 12.87
N LEU A 101 -15.64 -18.56 12.23
CA LEU A 101 -15.00 -17.58 11.34
C LEU A 101 -15.00 -17.99 9.86
N GLY A 102 -15.34 -19.25 9.55
CA GLY A 102 -15.08 -19.83 8.23
C GLY A 102 -13.59 -20.00 7.98
N PHE A 103 -13.14 -19.75 6.76
CA PHE A 103 -11.71 -19.75 6.40
C PHE A 103 -11.03 -18.46 6.83
N TYR A 104 -9.84 -18.60 7.42
CA TYR A 104 -8.97 -17.49 7.82
C TYR A 104 -7.50 -17.88 7.62
N ALA A 105 -6.58 -16.92 7.81
CA ALA A 105 -5.16 -17.17 7.83
C ALA A 105 -4.51 -16.50 9.05
N ASP A 106 -3.79 -17.27 9.86
CA ASP A 106 -2.89 -16.73 10.88
C ASP A 106 -1.58 -16.30 10.18
N VAL A 107 -1.18 -15.05 10.36
CA VAL A 107 -0.05 -14.46 9.62
C VAL A 107 0.88 -13.68 10.55
N GLY A 108 2.19 -13.94 10.43
CA GLY A 108 3.25 -13.17 11.07
C GLY A 108 3.28 -11.72 10.59
N GLY A 109 3.43 -10.77 11.51
CA GLY A 109 3.42 -9.34 11.18
C GLY A 109 4.54 -8.90 10.23
N GLU A 110 5.59 -9.70 10.09
CA GLU A 110 6.70 -9.51 9.15
C GLU A 110 6.42 -9.98 7.71
N GLN A 111 5.38 -10.78 7.48
CA GLN A 111 5.09 -11.37 6.17
C GLN A 111 4.60 -10.32 5.18
N LEU A 112 4.92 -10.46 3.89
CA LEU A 112 4.42 -9.57 2.84
C LEU A 112 3.04 -10.00 2.34
N TRP A 113 2.20 -9.07 1.91
CA TRP A 113 0.88 -9.39 1.34
C TRP A 113 0.94 -10.22 0.07
N ILE A 114 2.04 -10.15 -0.71
CA ILE A 114 2.27 -11.01 -1.88
C ILE A 114 2.46 -12.48 -1.48
N ASP A 115 3.11 -12.74 -0.34
CA ASP A 115 3.33 -14.11 0.15
C ASP A 115 2.04 -14.67 0.75
N VAL A 116 1.28 -13.84 1.46
CA VAL A 116 -0.08 -14.17 1.94
C VAL A 116 -0.99 -14.55 0.76
N LEU A 117 -1.01 -13.76 -0.31
CA LEU A 117 -1.80 -14.04 -1.52
C LEU A 117 -1.48 -15.44 -2.05
N ARG A 118 -0.20 -15.73 -2.31
CA ARG A 118 0.25 -17.00 -2.89
C ARG A 118 -0.10 -18.19 -2.02
N THR A 119 0.23 -18.16 -0.73
CA THR A 119 -0.09 -19.26 0.20
C THR A 119 -1.61 -19.46 0.36
N THR A 120 -2.42 -18.41 0.26
CA THR A 120 -3.89 -18.59 0.23
C THR A 120 -4.39 -19.16 -1.09
N MET A 121 -3.81 -18.76 -2.23
CA MET A 121 -4.22 -19.25 -3.55
C MET A 121 -3.87 -20.72 -3.77
N GLU A 122 -2.80 -21.24 -3.15
CA GLU A 122 -2.51 -22.68 -3.07
C GLU A 122 -3.66 -23.51 -2.45
N GLN A 123 -4.53 -22.87 -1.66
CA GLN A 123 -5.72 -23.47 -1.04
C GLN A 123 -7.04 -23.05 -1.75
N GLY A 124 -6.96 -22.38 -2.90
CA GLY A 124 -8.12 -21.83 -3.60
C GLY A 124 -8.80 -20.65 -2.90
N LEU A 125 -8.07 -19.96 -2.02
CA LEU A 125 -8.57 -18.87 -1.17
C LEU A 125 -7.80 -17.56 -1.42
N ALA A 126 -8.37 -16.45 -0.96
CA ALA A 126 -7.71 -15.15 -0.99
C ALA A 126 -8.29 -14.23 0.10
N PRO A 127 -7.48 -13.35 0.73
CA PRO A 127 -7.99 -12.20 1.48
C PRO A 127 -8.98 -11.36 0.67
N VAL A 128 -9.94 -10.75 1.37
CA VAL A 128 -11.03 -9.95 0.76
C VAL A 128 -10.73 -8.45 0.67
N SER A 129 -9.61 -7.97 1.21
CA SER A 129 -9.21 -6.56 1.19
C SER A 129 -7.69 -6.39 1.04
N TRP A 130 -7.31 -5.57 0.07
CA TRP A 130 -5.94 -5.47 -0.46
C TRP A 130 -5.42 -4.04 -0.48
N THR A 131 -4.10 -3.91 -0.43
CA THR A 131 -3.34 -2.73 -0.84
C THR A 131 -3.05 -2.81 -2.34
N ASP A 132 -2.92 -1.67 -3.02
CA ASP A 132 -2.48 -1.66 -4.43
C ASP A 132 -1.06 -2.20 -4.61
N TYR A 133 -0.24 -2.07 -3.56
CA TYR A 133 1.12 -2.55 -3.53
C TYR A 133 1.26 -3.67 -2.48
N LEU A 134 1.66 -4.85 -2.92
CA LEU A 134 1.66 -6.07 -2.10
C LEU A 134 2.98 -6.35 -1.37
N TYR A 135 4.05 -5.61 -1.67
CA TYR A 135 5.35 -5.71 -0.97
C TYR A 135 5.36 -4.81 0.28
N LEU A 136 4.25 -4.86 1.02
CA LEU A 136 4.08 -4.27 2.34
C LEU A 136 3.94 -5.41 3.34
N THR A 137 4.49 -5.24 4.53
CA THR A 137 4.37 -6.22 5.62
C THR A 137 2.99 -6.14 6.28
N VAL A 138 2.41 -7.26 6.70
CA VAL A 138 1.09 -7.32 7.37
C VAL A 138 1.01 -6.38 8.57
N GLY A 139 2.00 -6.40 9.47
CA GLY A 139 2.05 -5.51 10.64
C GLY A 139 2.48 -4.07 10.33
N GLY A 140 3.03 -3.82 9.14
CA GLY A 140 3.38 -2.47 8.66
C GLY A 140 2.25 -1.77 7.90
N LYS A 141 1.19 -2.50 7.54
CA LYS A 141 -0.06 -1.98 6.97
C LYS A 141 -0.92 -1.36 8.08
N GLY A 142 -0.40 -0.32 8.71
CA GLY A 142 -1.12 0.48 9.72
C GLY A 142 -2.33 1.23 9.14
N ASP A 143 -2.37 1.40 7.81
CA ASP A 143 -3.44 2.05 7.07
C ASP A 143 -3.99 1.13 5.98
N ILE A 144 -5.04 0.36 6.27
CA ILE A 144 -6.04 -0.08 5.29
C ILE A 144 -7.39 -0.31 5.95
N MET A 145 -8.43 0.24 5.33
CA MET A 145 -9.67 -0.48 5.05
C MET A 145 -10.24 0.00 3.70
N THR A 146 -10.02 -0.79 2.64
CA THR A 146 -10.71 -0.60 1.35
C THR A 146 -12.14 -1.14 1.45
N CYS A 147 -13.15 -0.27 1.56
CA CYS A 147 -14.54 -0.72 1.69
C CYS A 147 -15.60 0.16 0.99
N SER A 148 -16.66 -0.49 0.52
CA SER A 148 -17.76 0.12 -0.25
C SER A 148 -19.08 -0.56 0.19
N LYS A 149 -20.19 0.14 0.52
CA LYS A 149 -21.10 0.81 -0.43
C LYS A 149 -22.15 1.78 0.18
N SER A 150 -22.65 2.74 -0.63
CA SER A 150 -23.70 3.79 -0.46
C SER A 150 -23.15 5.19 -0.11
N LEU A 151 -23.68 6.35 -0.57
CA LEU A 151 -24.86 6.69 -1.41
C LEU A 151 -24.73 8.13 -2.01
N HIS A 152 -24.96 8.36 -3.33
CA HIS A 152 -25.23 9.63 -4.12
C HIS A 152 -24.67 11.02 -3.67
N SER A 153 -24.10 11.90 -4.50
CA SER A 153 -23.82 11.97 -5.95
C SER A 153 -22.58 12.91 -6.20
N GLU A 154 -22.04 13.28 -7.38
CA GLU A 154 -22.54 13.44 -8.77
C GLU A 154 -21.49 13.12 -9.87
N LEU A 155 -21.97 12.74 -11.07
CA LEU A 155 -21.24 12.29 -12.27
C LEU A 155 -19.94 11.49 -12.01
N PHE A 156 -18.72 12.04 -12.04
CA PHE A 156 -17.53 11.18 -11.80
C PHE A 156 -17.54 10.56 -10.38
N TYR A 157 -17.77 11.39 -9.37
CA TYR A 157 -17.90 10.93 -7.98
C TYR A 157 -19.24 10.19 -7.78
N GLY A 158 -20.29 10.60 -8.49
CA GLY A 158 -21.61 9.95 -8.46
C GLY A 158 -21.62 8.55 -9.07
N ASP A 159 -20.86 8.32 -10.13
CA ASP A 159 -20.68 7.03 -10.79
C ASP A 159 -19.82 6.13 -9.92
N GLN A 160 -18.72 6.64 -9.35
CA GLN A 160 -17.99 5.90 -8.31
C GLN A 160 -18.92 5.50 -7.16
N GLU A 161 -19.76 6.42 -6.68
CA GLU A 161 -20.72 6.17 -5.59
C GLU A 161 -21.87 5.23 -5.96
N HIS A 162 -22.28 5.19 -7.22
CA HIS A 162 -23.30 4.28 -7.73
C HIS A 162 -22.71 2.89 -8.00
N LEU A 163 -21.52 2.83 -8.59
CA LEU A 163 -20.69 1.62 -8.66
C LEU A 163 -20.26 1.13 -7.28
N ILE A 164 -20.28 1.99 -6.27
CA ILE A 164 -20.30 1.62 -4.86
C ILE A 164 -21.68 1.76 -4.19
N SER A 165 -22.81 1.53 -4.86
CA SER A 165 -24.13 1.33 -4.21
C SER A 165 -24.89 0.08 -4.67
N ILE A 166 -24.73 -0.32 -5.94
CA ILE A 166 -25.30 -1.54 -6.55
C ILE A 166 -25.02 -2.83 -5.74
N ASN A 167 -26.04 -3.62 -5.39
CA ASN A 167 -25.85 -4.97 -4.86
C ASN A 167 -25.32 -5.92 -5.96
N ASN A 168 -24.38 -6.82 -5.65
CA ASN A 168 -23.62 -7.61 -6.64
C ASN A 168 -22.91 -6.78 -7.74
N GLY A 169 -22.58 -5.51 -7.44
CA GLY A 169 -21.83 -4.63 -8.32
C GLY A 169 -20.36 -5.06 -8.54
N PRO A 170 -19.50 -4.14 -9.01
CA PRO A 170 -18.07 -4.44 -9.19
C PRO A 170 -17.38 -4.78 -7.86
N ASN A 171 -16.33 -5.59 -7.96
CA ASN A 171 -15.54 -6.08 -6.83
C ASN A 171 -14.48 -5.06 -6.39
N TYR A 172 -14.00 -4.24 -7.32
CA TYR A 172 -13.06 -3.13 -7.09
C TYR A 172 -13.55 -1.90 -7.86
N VAL A 173 -13.45 -0.73 -7.22
CA VAL A 173 -13.72 0.59 -7.81
C VAL A 173 -12.66 1.55 -7.32
N GLU A 174 -11.94 2.16 -8.25
CA GLU A 174 -11.00 3.25 -7.99
C GLU A 174 -11.23 4.41 -8.96
N GLY A 175 -10.50 5.50 -8.77
CA GLY A 175 -10.38 6.53 -9.79
C GLY A 175 -9.09 7.29 -9.71
N SER A 176 -8.79 7.99 -10.80
CA SER A 176 -7.57 8.79 -10.91
C SER A 176 -7.73 10.02 -11.79
N LEU A 177 -6.81 10.97 -11.61
CA LEU A 177 -6.71 12.16 -12.45
C LEU A 177 -5.55 11.99 -13.44
N ILE A 178 -5.87 12.10 -14.72
CA ILE A 178 -4.93 12.02 -15.83
C ILE A 178 -4.68 13.42 -16.40
N MET A 179 -3.39 13.78 -16.51
CA MET A 179 -2.92 15.10 -16.94
C MET A 179 -1.69 14.95 -17.84
N LYS A 180 -1.44 15.92 -18.72
CA LYS A 180 -0.41 15.86 -19.78
C LYS A 180 0.98 15.37 -19.34
N LYS A 181 1.49 15.79 -18.17
CA LYS A 181 2.79 15.34 -17.66
C LYS A 181 2.77 13.99 -16.94
N ASN A 182 1.65 13.62 -16.32
CA ASN A 182 1.51 12.35 -15.61
C ASN A 182 1.30 11.16 -16.56
N LEU A 183 1.05 11.40 -17.84
CA LEU A 183 0.79 10.34 -18.82
C LEU A 183 2.01 9.45 -19.10
N ALA A 184 3.23 9.97 -19.05
CA ALA A 184 4.47 9.18 -19.17
C ALA A 184 4.77 8.31 -17.93
N ASN A 185 4.17 8.63 -16.78
CA ASN A 185 4.41 8.01 -15.47
C ASN A 185 3.14 7.36 -14.88
N ASN A 186 2.08 7.21 -15.67
CA ASN A 186 0.85 6.57 -15.22
C ASN A 186 1.05 5.05 -15.23
N TRP A 187 0.88 4.41 -14.06
CA TRP A 187 0.89 2.95 -13.93
C TRP A 187 -0.19 2.26 -14.77
N ARG A 188 -1.24 2.99 -15.15
CA ARG A 188 -2.29 2.55 -16.09
C ARG A 188 -1.88 2.63 -17.58
N SER A 189 -0.64 3.00 -17.91
CA SER A 189 -0.11 2.94 -19.28
C SER A 189 -0.17 1.53 -19.89
N SER A 190 -0.15 0.48 -19.06
CA SER A 190 -0.35 -0.92 -19.47
C SER A 190 -1.82 -1.30 -19.74
N PHE A 191 -2.79 -0.43 -19.42
CA PHE A 191 -4.23 -0.67 -19.60
C PHE A 191 -4.82 0.03 -20.83
N PHE A 192 -4.21 1.11 -21.30
CA PHE A 192 -4.61 1.75 -22.55
C PHE A 192 -3.91 1.12 -23.75
N SER A 193 -4.66 0.85 -24.82
CA SER A 193 -4.04 0.66 -26.15
C SER A 193 -3.40 1.96 -26.62
N THR A 194 -2.44 1.91 -27.54
CA THR A 194 -1.76 3.12 -28.08
C THR A 194 -2.75 4.14 -28.65
N LEU A 195 -3.84 3.67 -29.26
CA LEU A 195 -4.93 4.53 -29.73
C LEU A 195 -5.71 5.16 -28.56
N GLY A 196 -6.05 4.37 -27.53
CA GLY A 196 -6.68 4.84 -26.30
C GLY A 196 -5.84 5.91 -25.59
N GLU A 197 -4.53 5.66 -25.45
CA GLU A 197 -3.58 6.60 -24.87
C GLU A 197 -3.57 7.92 -25.66
N SER A 198 -3.44 7.88 -27.00
CA SER A 198 -3.48 9.09 -27.83
C SER A 198 -4.76 9.91 -27.66
N LYS A 199 -5.92 9.25 -27.48
CA LYS A 199 -7.22 9.89 -27.27
C LYS A 199 -7.29 10.55 -25.88
N VAL A 200 -6.82 9.87 -24.84
CA VAL A 200 -6.75 10.42 -23.48
C VAL A 200 -5.73 11.58 -23.43
N ASN A 201 -4.59 11.47 -24.10
CA ASN A 201 -3.57 12.52 -24.21
C ASN A 201 -4.13 13.78 -24.89
N SER A 202 -4.96 13.62 -25.92
CA SER A 202 -5.67 14.71 -26.60
C SER A 202 -6.71 15.37 -25.68
N LEU A 203 -7.54 14.58 -25.00
CA LEU A 203 -8.53 15.08 -24.03
C LEU A 203 -7.88 15.81 -22.86
N ALA A 204 -6.83 15.26 -22.25
CA ALA A 204 -6.07 15.90 -21.17
C ALA A 204 -5.36 17.17 -21.64
N SER A 205 -4.93 17.24 -22.90
CA SER A 205 -4.37 18.48 -23.48
C SER A 205 -5.44 19.55 -23.72
N LYS A 206 -6.68 19.17 -24.02
CA LYS A 206 -7.80 20.08 -24.28
C LYS A 206 -8.51 20.56 -23.01
N HIS A 207 -8.64 19.70 -22.01
CA HIS A 207 -9.43 19.93 -20.79
C HIS A 207 -8.58 20.07 -19.52
N GLY A 208 -7.26 19.82 -19.60
CA GLY A 208 -6.31 19.91 -18.49
C GLY A 208 -6.28 18.67 -17.60
N ILE A 209 -7.44 18.29 -17.04
CA ILE A 209 -7.66 17.05 -16.29
C ILE A 209 -8.65 16.16 -17.04
N VAL A 210 -8.36 14.87 -17.10
CA VAL A 210 -9.34 13.80 -17.41
C VAL A 210 -9.50 12.94 -16.17
N TYR A 211 -10.73 12.69 -15.75
CA TYR A 211 -11.04 11.78 -14.65
C TYR A 211 -11.23 10.37 -15.21
N SER A 212 -10.54 9.38 -14.65
CA SER A 212 -10.56 7.99 -15.10
C SER A 212 -11.12 7.12 -13.98
N LEU A 213 -12.17 6.37 -14.31
CA LEU A 213 -12.82 5.39 -13.44
C LEU A 213 -12.19 4.02 -13.72
N GLU A 214 -11.78 3.29 -12.68
CA GLU A 214 -11.24 1.94 -12.81
C GLU A 214 -12.14 0.97 -12.05
N VAL A 215 -12.52 -0.11 -12.71
CA VAL A 215 -13.55 -1.04 -12.24
C VAL A 215 -13.09 -2.45 -12.55
N VAL A 216 -13.20 -3.36 -11.59
CA VAL A 216 -12.98 -4.80 -11.85
C VAL A 216 -14.17 -5.59 -11.36
N LYS A 217 -14.58 -6.55 -12.19
CA LYS A 217 -15.55 -7.59 -11.86
C LYS A 217 -14.84 -8.93 -11.86
N TYR A 218 -14.85 -9.62 -10.72
CA TYR A 218 -14.35 -10.99 -10.66
C TYR A 218 -15.42 -11.94 -11.20
N TYR A 219 -15.00 -12.96 -11.94
CA TYR A 219 -15.83 -14.04 -12.45
C TYR A 219 -15.06 -15.37 -12.36
N ASP A 220 -15.79 -16.45 -12.54
CA ASP A 220 -15.28 -17.81 -12.72
C ASP A 220 -15.74 -18.32 -14.10
N GLU A 221 -15.33 -19.54 -14.46
CA GLU A 221 -15.68 -20.19 -15.73
C GLU A 221 -17.20 -20.36 -15.93
N PHE A 222 -18.00 -20.28 -14.85
CA PHE A 222 -19.45 -20.48 -14.87
C PHE A 222 -20.24 -19.17 -15.00
N ASN A 223 -19.63 -18.04 -14.65
CA ASN A 223 -20.25 -16.71 -14.62
C ASN A 223 -19.69 -15.74 -15.68
N ILE A 224 -18.99 -16.25 -16.69
CA ILE A 224 -18.41 -15.46 -17.79
C ILE A 224 -19.50 -14.89 -18.72
N GLN A 225 -20.10 -13.77 -18.31
CA GLN A 225 -20.84 -12.89 -19.23
C GLN A 225 -19.83 -12.04 -20.01
N THR A 226 -20.09 -11.85 -21.31
CA THR A 226 -19.20 -11.19 -22.29
C THR A 226 -18.39 -10.01 -21.73
N VAL A 227 -17.14 -10.29 -21.37
CA VAL A 227 -16.16 -9.27 -20.96
C VAL A 227 -15.65 -8.60 -22.23
N ASN A 228 -16.15 -7.40 -22.52
CA ASN A 228 -15.75 -6.60 -23.69
C ASN A 228 -14.47 -5.78 -23.45
N GLU A 229 -13.75 -6.06 -22.36
CA GLU A 229 -12.60 -5.29 -21.88
C GLU A 229 -11.38 -6.19 -21.62
N LYS A 230 -10.31 -5.64 -21.02
CA LYS A 230 -9.04 -6.34 -20.81
C LYS A 230 -9.16 -7.40 -19.71
N ASP A 231 -9.09 -8.66 -20.10
CA ASP A 231 -8.98 -9.81 -19.20
C ASP A 231 -7.53 -10.00 -18.69
N VAL A 232 -7.39 -10.35 -17.40
CA VAL A 232 -6.13 -10.64 -16.69
C VAL A 232 -6.41 -11.58 -15.51
N SER A 233 -5.41 -12.36 -15.08
CA SER A 233 -5.56 -13.20 -13.89
C SER A 233 -5.74 -12.38 -12.60
N PHE A 234 -6.34 -13.00 -11.59
CA PHE A 234 -6.52 -12.38 -10.27
C PHE A 234 -5.19 -12.00 -9.60
N GLU A 235 -4.14 -12.84 -9.69
CA GLU A 235 -2.81 -12.50 -9.17
C GLU A 235 -2.19 -11.33 -9.96
N ASP A 236 -2.28 -11.32 -11.29
CA ASP A 236 -1.74 -10.23 -12.12
C ASP A 236 -2.41 -8.89 -11.82
N PHE A 237 -3.73 -8.89 -11.59
CA PHE A 237 -4.45 -7.67 -11.18
C PHE A 237 -4.01 -7.18 -9.81
N LEU A 238 -3.95 -8.05 -8.79
CA LEU A 238 -3.53 -7.64 -7.45
C LEU A 238 -2.06 -7.22 -7.41
N ASN A 239 -1.19 -7.85 -8.19
CA ASN A 239 0.24 -7.58 -8.24
C ASN A 239 0.62 -6.49 -9.28
N ARG A 240 -0.35 -5.83 -9.93
CA ARG A 240 -0.14 -4.90 -11.07
C ARG A 240 0.90 -3.81 -10.83
N VAL A 241 1.02 -3.30 -9.60
CA VAL A 241 1.97 -2.23 -9.25
C VAL A 241 3.43 -2.71 -9.28
N ARG A 242 3.70 -4.01 -9.09
CA ARG A 242 5.06 -4.58 -9.18
C ARG A 242 5.70 -4.40 -10.55
N ILE A 243 4.90 -4.46 -11.62
CA ILE A 243 5.36 -4.24 -12.99
C ILE A 243 5.92 -2.82 -13.13
N GLU A 244 5.25 -1.85 -12.53
CA GLU A 244 5.60 -0.43 -12.62
C GLU A 244 6.71 -0.05 -11.64
N GLU A 245 6.80 -0.69 -10.46
CA GLU A 245 7.98 -0.65 -9.60
C GLU A 245 9.24 -1.04 -10.38
N LEU A 246 9.26 -2.23 -11.01
CA LEU A 246 10.44 -2.73 -11.75
C LEU A 246 10.82 -1.79 -12.92
N LYS A 247 9.82 -1.25 -13.61
CA LYS A 247 9.97 -0.27 -14.69
C LYS A 247 10.51 1.08 -14.18
N LEU A 248 10.17 1.51 -12.97
CA LEU A 248 10.73 2.72 -12.35
C LEU A 248 12.12 2.47 -11.77
N GLN A 249 12.39 1.29 -11.20
CA GLN A 249 13.71 0.86 -10.72
C GLN A 249 14.73 0.85 -11.86
N SER A 250 14.40 0.25 -13.01
CA SER A 250 15.28 0.25 -14.19
C SER A 250 15.59 1.65 -14.76
N LYS A 251 14.82 2.67 -14.38
CA LYS A 251 15.03 4.09 -14.74
C LYS A 251 15.68 4.92 -13.62
N GLY A 252 15.94 4.34 -12.45
CA GLY A 252 16.38 5.08 -11.25
C GLY A 252 15.31 6.02 -10.67
N LEU A 253 14.03 5.83 -11.03
CA LEU A 253 12.89 6.68 -10.64
C LEU A 253 12.05 6.10 -9.49
N TRP A 254 12.38 4.89 -9.00
CA TRP A 254 11.73 4.30 -7.83
C TRP A 254 12.41 4.68 -6.51
N ASP A 255 13.72 4.90 -6.51
CA ASP A 255 14.49 5.16 -5.30
C ASP A 255 14.75 6.66 -5.10
N VAL A 256 13.68 7.46 -5.19
CA VAL A 256 13.68 8.93 -5.17
C VAL A 256 12.85 9.47 -3.98
N PRO A 257 12.87 10.77 -3.66
CA PRO A 257 12.00 11.32 -2.62
C PRO A 257 10.50 11.27 -2.98
N HIS A 258 9.68 10.80 -2.05
CA HIS A 258 8.23 10.63 -2.20
C HIS A 258 7.45 11.53 -1.22
N PRO A 259 7.19 12.81 -1.56
CA PRO A 259 6.32 13.70 -0.79
C PRO A 259 4.84 13.36 -1.02
N TRP A 260 4.43 12.17 -0.59
CA TRP A 260 3.06 11.69 -0.73
C TRP A 260 2.13 12.37 0.27
N LEU A 261 0.89 12.60 -0.17
CA LEU A 261 -0.18 13.21 0.62
C LEU A 261 -1.42 12.32 0.56
N ASN A 262 -1.66 11.57 1.63
CA ASN A 262 -2.81 10.69 1.78
C ASN A 262 -3.83 11.35 2.71
N LEU A 263 -5.09 11.48 2.29
CA LEU A 263 -6.12 12.24 3.00
C LEU A 263 -7.49 11.57 2.91
N PHE A 264 -8.24 11.55 4.01
CA PHE A 264 -9.67 11.29 4.00
C PHE A 264 -10.44 12.61 3.86
N VAL A 265 -11.00 12.87 2.68
CA VAL A 265 -11.84 14.05 2.41
C VAL A 265 -13.31 13.68 2.67
N PRO A 266 -14.03 14.39 3.56
CA PRO A 266 -15.46 14.18 3.73
C PRO A 266 -16.21 14.41 2.42
N LYS A 267 -17.06 13.46 2.05
CA LYS A 267 -17.90 13.50 0.84
C LYS A 267 -18.53 14.87 0.57
N SER A 268 -19.13 15.50 1.58
CA SER A 268 -19.81 16.80 1.46
C SER A 268 -18.90 17.94 0.99
N ARG A 269 -17.58 17.75 0.98
CA ARG A 269 -16.56 18.73 0.56
C ARG A 269 -15.71 18.26 -0.63
N ILE A 270 -16.03 17.12 -1.28
CA ILE A 270 -15.19 16.58 -2.36
C ILE A 270 -15.19 17.49 -3.61
N LEU A 271 -16.30 18.17 -3.90
CA LEU A 271 -16.41 19.12 -5.01
C LEU A 271 -15.58 20.39 -4.74
N ASP A 272 -15.61 20.93 -3.51
CA ASP A 272 -14.75 22.04 -3.10
C ASP A 272 -13.27 21.67 -3.16
N PHE A 273 -12.92 20.46 -2.70
CA PHE A 273 -11.56 19.93 -2.77
C PHE A 273 -11.11 19.76 -4.23
N ASN A 274 -11.99 19.25 -5.10
CA ASN A 274 -11.73 19.14 -6.52
C ASN A 274 -11.45 20.50 -7.16
N GLN A 275 -12.29 21.50 -6.89
CA GLN A 275 -12.10 22.85 -7.41
C GLN A 275 -10.78 23.47 -6.91
N HIS A 276 -10.56 23.48 -5.60
CA HIS A 276 -9.45 24.23 -5.01
C HIS A 276 -8.10 23.50 -5.00
N VAL A 277 -8.09 22.17 -5.02
CA VAL A 277 -6.84 21.38 -5.05
C VAL A 277 -6.55 20.90 -6.46
N PHE A 278 -7.46 20.17 -7.11
CA PHE A 278 -7.17 19.58 -8.41
C PHE A 278 -7.14 20.63 -9.52
N ILE A 279 -8.18 21.46 -9.63
CA ILE A 279 -8.27 22.48 -10.69
C ILE A 279 -7.39 23.70 -10.37
N ASP A 280 -7.52 24.29 -9.17
CA ASP A 280 -6.86 25.55 -8.87
C ASP A 280 -5.36 25.44 -8.57
N ILE A 281 -4.87 24.29 -8.07
CA ILE A 281 -3.46 24.09 -7.71
C ILE A 281 -2.79 23.09 -8.65
N VAL A 282 -3.23 21.83 -8.67
CA VAL A 282 -2.52 20.73 -9.36
C VAL A 282 -2.48 20.95 -10.88
N GLN A 283 -3.62 21.23 -11.51
CA GLN A 283 -3.71 21.48 -12.95
C GLN A 283 -2.93 22.74 -13.36
N LYS A 284 -3.05 23.85 -12.63
CA LYS A 284 -2.36 25.11 -12.95
C LYS A 284 -0.84 24.99 -12.79
N GLN A 285 -0.36 24.27 -11.77
CA GLN A 285 1.07 24.05 -11.60
C GLN A 285 1.62 23.05 -12.63
N ASN A 286 0.91 21.94 -12.89
CA ASN A 286 1.35 20.88 -13.80
C ASN A 286 2.81 20.46 -13.52
N LYS A 287 3.12 20.16 -12.26
CA LYS A 287 4.46 19.82 -11.75
C LYS A 287 4.59 18.40 -11.18
N SER A 288 3.47 17.75 -10.85
CA SER A 288 3.50 16.37 -10.33
C SER A 288 3.98 15.38 -11.40
N SER A 289 4.59 14.30 -10.93
CA SER A 289 5.15 13.20 -11.70
C SER A 289 4.61 11.82 -11.28
N GLY A 290 3.71 11.77 -10.29
CA GLY A 290 3.12 10.55 -9.73
C GLY A 290 1.58 10.54 -9.80
N PRO A 291 0.94 9.39 -9.59
CA PRO A 291 -0.51 9.24 -9.72
C PRO A 291 -1.26 10.07 -8.67
N PHE A 292 -2.45 10.55 -9.05
CA PHE A 292 -3.46 11.04 -8.12
C PHE A 292 -4.59 10.01 -8.09
N LEU A 293 -4.80 9.39 -6.94
CA LEU A 293 -5.88 8.43 -6.71
C LEU A 293 -7.00 9.12 -5.90
N VAL A 294 -8.25 8.94 -6.33
CA VAL A 294 -9.43 9.46 -5.63
C VAL A 294 -10.58 8.48 -5.80
N TYR A 295 -11.11 8.00 -4.69
CA TYR A 295 -12.25 7.07 -4.65
C TYR A 295 -13.04 7.24 -3.34
N PRO A 296 -14.37 7.00 -3.35
CA PRO A 296 -15.20 7.04 -2.16
C PRO A 296 -15.05 5.76 -1.34
N MET A 297 -15.30 5.86 -0.03
CA MET A 297 -15.33 4.73 0.91
C MET A 297 -16.58 4.80 1.80
N ASN A 298 -17.12 3.64 2.19
CA ASN A 298 -18.20 3.60 3.19
C ASN A 298 -17.64 3.44 4.61
N ARG A 299 -17.73 4.51 5.41
CA ARG A 299 -17.38 4.55 6.84
C ARG A 299 -17.91 3.36 7.66
N LYS A 300 -19.13 2.85 7.40
CA LYS A 300 -19.73 1.72 8.16
C LYS A 300 -19.08 0.37 7.89
N LYS A 301 -18.15 0.29 6.94
CA LYS A 301 -17.36 -0.91 6.66
C LYS A 301 -15.86 -0.71 6.92
N CYS A 302 -15.42 0.54 7.10
CA CYS A 302 -14.04 0.94 7.38
C CYS A 302 -13.76 1.17 8.89
N ILE A 303 -14.62 0.65 9.79
CA ILE A 303 -14.52 0.74 11.26
C ILE A 303 -15.04 -0.56 11.86
#